data_AF-A0A5C5ARC1-F1
#
_entry.id   AF-A0A5C5ARC1-F1
#
_cell.length_a   1.000
_cell.length_b   1.000
_cell.length_c   1.000
_cell.angle_alpha   90.00
_cell.angle_beta   90.00
_cell.angle_gamma   90.00
#
_symmetry.space_group_name_H-M   'P 1'
#
loop_
_entity.id
_entity.type
_entity.pdbx_description
1 polymer ?
#
loop_
_entity_poly.entity_id
_entity_poly.type
_entity_poly.pdbx_seq_one_letter_code
_entity_poly.pdbx_strand_id
1 'polypeptide(L)' 'MVSLAVMIGIVVGLSQIVKTIGLQTKYVPLLNLTLGIVLGVLFLDGDIKTNVFQGIIIGLSASGLFDHTKIMKKDADIK' A
#
# COMPACT_ATOMS: atom_id res chain seq x y z
N MET A 1 7.49 -1.94 18.61
CA MET A 1 7.69 -1.25 17.32
C MET A 1 7.09 -2.11 16.23
N VAL A 2 6.15 -1.60 15.44
CA VAL A 2 5.57 -2.32 14.30
C VAL A 2 6.59 -2.31 13.16
N SER A 3 6.84 -3.46 12.53
CA SER A 3 7.78 -3.55 11.40
C SER A 3 7.20 -2.88 10.15
N LEU A 4 8.07 -2.25 9.35
CA LEU A 4 7.69 -1.64 8.05
C LEU A 4 6.96 -2.65 7.15
N ALA A 5 7.35 -3.93 7.16
CA ALA A 5 6.68 -4.97 6.38
C ALA A 5 5.22 -5.19 6.80
N VAL A 6 4.93 -5.09 8.10
CA VAL A 6 3.56 -5.20 8.63
C VAL A 6 2.72 -4.00 8.18
N MET A 7 3.30 -2.78 8.20
CA MET A 7 2.62 -1.59 7.68
C MET A 7 2.30 -1.70 6.19
N ILE A 8 3.24 -2.21 5.39
CA ILE A 8 3.01 -2.48 3.96
C ILE A 8 1.84 -3.46 3.78
N GLY A 9 1.82 -4.56 4.56
CA GLY A 9 0.73 -5.53 4.53
C GLY A 9 -0.64 -4.91 4.87
N ILE A 10 -0.69 -4.03 5.87
CA ILE A 10 -1.91 -3.30 6.24
C ILE A 10 -2.38 -2.41 5.08
N VAL A 11 -1.49 -1.64 4.46
CA VAL A 11 -1.84 -0.76 3.33
C VAL A 11 -2.35 -1.58 2.14
N VAL A 12 -1.72 -2.72 1.82
CA VAL A 12 -2.19 -3.62 0.75
C VAL A 12 -3.57 -4.17 1.06
N GLY A 13 -3.81 -4.64 2.29
CA GLY A 13 -5.10 -5.18 2.72
C GLY A 13 -6.23 -4.16 2.62
N LEU A 14 -6.02 -2.95 3.15
CA LEU A 14 -6.98 -1.84 3.05
C LEU A 14 -7.33 -1.54 1.59
N SER A 15 -6.34 -1.57 0.71
CA SER A 15 -6.49 -1.18 -0.69
C SER A 15 -7.19 -2.25 -1.52
N GLN A 16 -7.03 -3.53 -1.15
CA GLN A 16 -7.86 -4.62 -1.68
C GLN A 16 -9.32 -4.47 -1.28
N ILE A 17 -9.61 -4.09 -0.02
CA ILE A 17 -10.99 -3.83 0.43
C ILE A 17 -11.61 -2.69 -0.38
N VAL A 18 -10.92 -1.55 -0.51
CA VAL A 18 -11.41 -0.38 -1.25
C VAL A 18 -11.63 -0.70 -2.72
N LYS A 19 -10.78 -1.53 -3.34
CA LYS A 19 -11.01 -2.01 -4.71
C LYS A 19 -12.28 -2.86 -4.82
N THR A 20 -12.56 -3.73 -3.86
CA THR A 20 -13.78 -4.56 -3.85
C THR A 20 -15.06 -3.71 -3.79
N ILE A 21 -14.97 -2.53 -3.19
CA ILE A 21 -16.08 -1.56 -3.11
C ILE A 21 -16.30 -0.81 -4.45
N GLY A 22 -15.41 -0.99 -5.44
CA GLY A 22 -15.58 -0.47 -6.80
C GLY A 22 -14.55 0.59 -7.22
N LEU A 23 -13.51 0.84 -6.42
CA LEU A 23 -12.46 1.77 -6.81
C LEU A 23 -11.69 1.23 -8.03
N GLN A 24 -11.57 2.06 -9.08
CA GLN A 24 -10.79 1.72 -10.26
C GLN A 24 -9.32 1.50 -9.87
N THR A 25 -8.73 0.43 -10.38
CA THR A 25 -7.36 0.02 -10.00
C THR A 25 -6.29 1.09 -10.29
N LYS A 26 -6.57 2.01 -11.21
CA LYS A 26 -5.69 3.15 -11.52
C LYS A 26 -5.50 4.12 -10.35
N TYR A 27 -6.43 4.13 -9.38
CA TYR A 27 -6.36 5.01 -8.20
C TYR A 27 -5.78 4.31 -6.97
N VAL A 28 -5.57 2.99 -7.03
CA VAL A 28 -5.01 2.24 -5.89
C VAL A 28 -3.59 2.72 -5.54
N PRO A 29 -2.67 3.00 -6.49
CA PRO A 29 -1.36 3.52 -6.12
C PRO A 29 -1.41 4.84 -5.35
N LEU A 30 -2.35 5.72 -5.71
CA LEU A 30 -2.55 7.00 -5.03
C LEU A 30 -3.12 6.78 -3.61
N LEU A 31 -4.10 5.89 -3.48
CA LEU A 31 -4.64 5.48 -2.18
C LEU A 31 -3.55 4.92 -1.26
N ASN A 32 -2.74 3.99 -1.77
CA ASN A 32 -1.66 3.37 -1.00
C ASN A 32 -0.62 4.40 -0.55
N LEU A 33 -0.27 5.37 -1.41
CA LEU A 33 0.66 6.44 -1.08
C LEU A 33 0.10 7.31 0.06
N THR A 34 -1.16 7.74 -0.05
CA THR A 34 -1.80 8.54 1.00
C THR A 34 -1.89 7.78 2.32
N LEU A 35 -2.31 6.51 2.29
CA LEU A 35 -2.36 5.65 3.48
C LEU A 35 -0.97 5.44 4.08
N GLY A 36 0.04 5.21 3.24
CA GLY A 36 1.43 5.05 3.69
C GLY A 36 1.95 6.28 4.42
N ILE A 37 1.74 7.49 3.87
CA ILE A 37 2.14 8.75 4.51
C ILE A 37 1.39 8.98 5.83
N VAL A 38 0.08 8.78 5.84
CA VAL A 38 -0.75 8.95 7.05
C VAL A 38 -0.28 8.00 8.15
N LEU A 39 -0.08 6.72 7.82
CA LEU A 39 0.41 5.73 8.77
C LEU A 39 1.85 6.02 9.21
N GLY A 40 2.71 6.44 8.29
CA GLY A 40 4.08 6.82 8.60
C GLY A 40 4.17 7.98 9.58
N VAL A 41 3.35 9.01 9.41
CA VAL A 41 3.30 10.17 10.31
C VAL A 41 2.69 9.83 11.67
N LEU A 42 1.67 8.97 11.72
CA LEU A 42 0.94 8.67 12.95
C LEU A 42 1.57 7.58 13.82
N PHE A 43 2.27 6.60 13.22
CA PHE A 43 2.69 5.37 13.91
C PHE A 43 4.21 5.15 13.95
N LEU A 44 5.01 5.92 13.21
CA LEU A 44 6.48 5.79 13.25
C LEU A 44 7.06 6.82 14.21
N ASP A 45 8.02 6.38 15.02
CA ASP A 45 8.74 7.26 15.92
C ASP A 45 9.89 7.94 15.15
N GLY A 46 9.89 9.27 15.11
CA GLY A 46 10.92 10.04 14.41
C GLY A 46 10.50 11.45 14.05
N ASP A 47 11.41 12.17 13.39
CA ASP A 47 11.12 13.48 12.82
C ASP A 47 10.06 13.37 11.72
N ILE A 48 9.20 14.38 11.62
CA ILE A 48 8.13 14.45 10.61
C ILE A 48 8.66 14.20 9.19
N LYS A 49 9.86 14.68 8.87
CA LYS A 49 10.51 14.49 7.56
C LYS A 49 10.84 13.03 7.30
N THR A 50 11.40 12.35 8.30
CA THR A 50 11.74 10.93 8.22
C THR A 50 10.48 10.07 8.13
N ASN A 51 9.45 10.40 8.91
CA ASN A 51 8.19 9.69 8.94
C ASN A 51 7.41 9.79 7.62
N VAL A 52 7.40 10.98 7.00
CA VAL A 52 6.83 11.15 5.65
C VAL A 52 7.60 10.29 4.64
N PHE A 53 8.93 10.30 4.70
CA PHE A 53 9.75 9.51 3.78
C PHE A 53 9.51 8.00 3.94
N GLN A 54 9.47 7.51 5.18
CA GLN A 54 9.15 6.11 5.48
C GLN A 54 7.71 5.76 5.06
N GLY A 55 6.77 6.68 5.25
CA GLY A 55 5.39 6.52 4.78
C GLY A 55 5.27 6.42 3.26
N ILE A 56 6.03 7.21 2.51
CA ILE A 56 6.13 7.12 1.05
C ILE A 56 6.65 5.73 0.65
N ILE A 57 7.72 5.26 1.31
CA ILE A 57 8.28 3.92 1.06
C ILE A 57 7.22 2.84 1.28
N ILE A 58 6.51 2.88 2.41
CA ILE A 58 5.43 1.93 2.74
C ILE A 58 4.35 1.94 1.64
N GLY A 59 3.86 3.12 1.27
CA GLY A 59 2.76 3.26 0.29
C GLY A 59 3.15 2.83 -1.13
N LEU A 60 4.34 3.18 -1.59
CA LEU A 60 4.84 2.76 -2.90
C LEU A 60 5.15 1.26 -2.94
N SER A 61 5.76 0.70 -1.90
CA SER A 61 5.99 -0.74 -1.79
C SER A 61 4.67 -1.53 -1.79
N ALA A 62 3.65 -1.04 -1.07
CA ALA A 62 2.31 -1.62 -1.11
C ALA A 62 1.70 -1.59 -2.51
N SER A 63 1.91 -0.51 -3.26
CA SER A 63 1.45 -0.40 -4.66
C SER A 63 2.11 -1.44 -5.57
N GLY A 64 3.43 -1.59 -5.48
CA GLY A 64 4.16 -2.61 -6.24
C GLY A 64 3.73 -4.05 -5.90
N LEU A 65 3.49 -4.32 -4.61
CA LEU A 65 3.00 -5.62 -4.15
C LEU A 65 1.57 -5.88 -4.62
N PHE A 66 0.70 -4.87 -4.55
CA PHE A 66 -0.67 -4.94 -5.04
C PHE A 66 -0.73 -5.24 -6.55
N ASP A 67 0.08 -4.58 -7.37
CA ASP A 67 0.12 -4.83 -8.81
C ASP A 67 0.64 -6.23 -9.15
N HIS A 68 1.61 -6.76 -8.40
CA HIS A 68 2.08 -8.15 -8.56
C HIS A 68 0.98 -9.19 -8.32
N THR A 69 0.11 -8.98 -7.32
CA THR A 69 -1.04 -9.89 -7.10
C THR A 69 -2.05 -9.88 -8.26
N LYS A 70 -2.05 -8.83 -9.08
CA LYS A 70 -2.94 -8.68 -10.23
C LYS A 70 -2.44 -9.45 -11.46
N ILE A 71 -1.12 -9.59 -11.60
CA ILE A 71 -0.48 -10.33 -12.70
C ILE A 71 -0.78 -11.83 -12.57
N MET A 72 -0.62 -12.40 -11.37
CA MET A 72 -0.91 -13.82 -11.12
C MET A 72 -2.36 -14.25 -11.39
N LYS A 73 -3.34 -13.34 -11.27
CA LYS A 73 -4.75 -13.65 -11.58
C LYS A 73 -5.06 -13.65 -13.08
N LYS A 74 -4.30 -12.90 -13.88
CA LYS A 74 -4.56 -12.77 -15.32
C LYS A 74 -4.05 -13.98 -16.11
N ASP A 75 -2.97 -14.61 -15.65
CA ASP A 75 -2.39 -15.78 -16.32
C ASP A 75 -3.14 -17.10 -16.04
N ALA A 76 -3.97 -17.16 -14.99
CA ALA A 76 -4.76 -18.35 -14.65
C ALA A 76 -6.02 -18.53 -15.52
N ASP A 77 -6.48 -17.47 -16.19
CA ASP A 77 -7.65 -17.50 -17.09
C ASP A 77 -7.27 -17.82 -18.55
N ILE A 78 -5.96 -17.89 -18.85
CA ILE A 78 -5.41 -18.23 -20.17
C ILE A 78 -4.68 -19.57 -20.07
N LYS A 79 -5.37 -20.63 -19.64
CA LYS A 79 -4.93 -22.02 -19.86
C LYS A 79 -6.13 -22.96 -19.97
#